data_AF-A0AAV4VBK5-F1
#
_entry.id   AF-A0AAV4VBK5-F1
#
_cell.length_a   1.000
_cell.length_b   1.000
_cell.length_c   1.000
_cell.angle_alpha   90.00
_cell.angle_beta   90.00
_cell.angle_gamma   90.00
#
_symmetry.space_group_name_H-M   'P 1'
#
loop_
_entity.id
_entity.type
_entity.pdbx_description
1 polymer ?
#
loop_
_entity_poly.entity_id
_entity_poly.type
_entity_poly.pdbx_seq_one_letter_code
_entity_poly.pdbx_strand_id
1 'polypeptide(L)'
;MEKKKPGIDLFDKLTTSFLNKYLNDLMEGLTAKVFRTYNASQTLEDELIRLTKEGMSVPEKVFAYNRAKGNVAVLCNHQRTFSKSFNRSMDILKTKMDALVRQITELDKEVKAAKKQTQTVADKEESKLIALGTSKLNYLDPRISVAWCKKWDVPIEKIYNKSQRDKFRWAIEIAGPDYVF
;
A
#
# COMPACT_ATOMS: atom_id res chain seq x y z
N MET A 1 36.52 -24.21 4.24
CA MET A 1 37.22 -24.27 2.93
C MET A 1 38.72 -23.97 3.05
N GLU A 2 39.29 -24.03 4.26
CA GLU A 2 40.64 -23.54 4.48
C GLU A 2 41.69 -24.38 3.76
N LYS A 3 42.63 -23.69 3.12
CA LYS A 3 43.81 -24.20 2.39
C LYS A 3 43.56 -24.91 1.05
N LYS A 4 42.33 -24.95 0.54
CA LYS A 4 42.09 -25.41 -0.84
C LYS A 4 42.35 -24.26 -1.82
N LYS A 5 43.17 -24.52 -2.83
CA LYS A 5 43.42 -23.58 -3.94
C LYS A 5 42.22 -23.57 -4.90
N PRO A 6 42.00 -22.48 -5.66
CA PRO A 6 41.03 -22.47 -6.76
C PRO A 6 41.27 -23.63 -7.71
N GLY A 7 40.20 -24.32 -8.12
CA GLY A 7 40.26 -25.51 -8.99
C GLY A 7 40.38 -26.86 -8.27
N ILE A 8 40.56 -26.87 -6.94
CA ILE A 8 40.46 -28.11 -6.15
C ILE A 8 38.99 -28.37 -5.78
N ASP A 9 38.55 -29.61 -5.91
CA ASP A 9 37.20 -30.03 -5.55
C ASP A 9 36.85 -29.66 -4.11
N LEU A 10 35.68 -29.05 -3.95
CA LEU A 10 35.17 -28.66 -2.64
C LEU A 10 34.96 -29.88 -1.73
N PHE A 11 34.46 -30.97 -2.30
CA PHE A 11 34.23 -32.26 -1.64
C PHE A 11 35.16 -33.34 -2.21
N ASP A 12 36.46 -33.17 -2.00
CA ASP A 12 37.55 -34.04 -2.50
C ASP A 12 37.49 -35.50 -2.03
N LYS A 13 36.75 -35.78 -0.95
CA LYS A 13 36.53 -37.14 -0.42
C LYS A 13 35.15 -37.72 -0.74
N LEU A 14 34.32 -37.01 -1.50
CA LEU A 14 32.95 -37.42 -1.81
C LEU A 14 32.80 -37.63 -3.32
N THR A 15 32.16 -38.74 -3.70
CA THR A 15 31.79 -38.99 -5.10
C THR A 15 30.29 -39.21 -5.22
N THR A 16 29.75 -39.02 -6.42
CA THR A 16 28.33 -39.26 -6.71
C THR A 16 27.95 -40.73 -6.53
N SER A 17 28.86 -41.67 -6.82
CA SER A 17 28.64 -43.09 -6.58
C SER A 17 28.50 -43.40 -5.09
N PHE A 18 29.41 -42.89 -4.26
CA PHE A 18 29.33 -43.07 -2.81
C PHE A 18 28.05 -42.45 -2.23
N LEU A 19 27.72 -41.22 -2.64
CA LEU A 19 26.51 -40.53 -2.21
C LEU A 19 25.24 -41.32 -2.56
N ASN A 20 25.10 -41.77 -3.82
CA ASN A 20 23.90 -42.51 -4.23
C ASN A 20 23.82 -43.89 -3.59
N LYS A 21 24.95 -44.56 -3.31
CA LYS A 21 24.96 -45.79 -2.53
C LYS A 21 24.40 -45.55 -1.13
N TYR A 22 24.93 -44.54 -0.43
CA TYR A 22 24.43 -44.15 0.88
C TYR A 22 22.93 -43.80 0.87
N LEU A 23 22.47 -43.05 -0.13
CA LEU A 23 21.05 -42.72 -0.28
C LEU A 23 20.17 -43.95 -0.50
N ASN A 24 20.62 -44.90 -1.32
CA ASN A 24 19.88 -46.14 -1.59
C ASN A 24 19.79 -47.04 -0.35
N ASP A 25 20.82 -47.03 0.52
CA ASP A 25 20.80 -47.75 1.79
C ASP A 25 19.76 -47.15 2.77
N LEU A 26 19.45 -45.85 2.66
CA LEU A 26 18.41 -45.20 3.45
C LEU A 26 16.99 -45.48 2.92
N MET A 27 16.84 -45.61 1.60
CA MET A 27 15.58 -45.94 0.93
C MET A 27 15.88 -46.54 -0.44
N GLU A 28 15.33 -47.72 -0.72
CA GLU A 28 15.51 -48.40 -2.00
C GLU A 28 15.12 -47.50 -3.18
N GLY A 29 16.02 -47.36 -4.16
CA GLY A 29 15.81 -46.53 -5.35
C GLY A 29 16.04 -45.03 -5.14
N LEU A 30 16.36 -44.58 -3.92
CA LEU A 30 16.63 -43.18 -3.64
C LEU A 30 17.98 -42.76 -4.22
N THR A 31 17.96 -41.66 -4.99
CA THR A 31 19.16 -41.07 -5.60
C THR A 31 19.10 -39.56 -5.50
N ALA A 32 20.25 -38.87 -5.67
CA ALA A 32 20.32 -37.42 -5.57
C ALA A 32 19.33 -36.68 -6.52
N LYS A 33 19.03 -37.26 -7.70
CA LYS A 33 18.05 -36.68 -8.65
C LYS A 33 16.61 -36.72 -8.11
N VAL A 34 16.27 -37.70 -7.28
CA VAL A 34 14.91 -37.86 -6.72
C VAL A 34 14.58 -36.65 -5.84
N PHE A 35 15.56 -36.11 -5.11
CA PHE A 35 15.38 -34.88 -4.33
C PHE A 35 14.98 -33.67 -5.19
N ARG A 36 15.53 -33.53 -6.41
CA ARG A 36 15.12 -32.44 -7.31
C ARG A 36 13.65 -32.59 -7.72
N THR A 37 13.24 -33.81 -8.07
CA THR A 37 11.85 -34.10 -8.44
C THR A 37 10.92 -33.88 -7.25
N TYR A 38 11.26 -34.40 -6.07
CA TYR A 38 10.49 -34.23 -4.84
C TYR A 38 10.32 -32.75 -4.50
N ASN A 39 11.42 -31.99 -4.41
CA ASN A 39 11.36 -30.57 -4.06
C ASN A 39 10.57 -29.76 -5.09
N ALA A 40 10.70 -30.08 -6.38
CA ALA A 40 9.95 -29.41 -7.44
C ALA A 40 8.43 -29.68 -7.33
N SER A 41 8.05 -30.95 -7.11
CA SER A 41 6.65 -31.35 -6.96
C SER A 41 6.03 -30.77 -5.69
N GLN A 42 6.72 -30.87 -4.55
CA GLN A 42 6.26 -30.31 -3.28
C GLN A 42 6.04 -28.80 -3.39
N THR A 43 7.00 -28.08 -3.98
CA THR A 43 6.88 -26.64 -4.18
C THR A 43 5.69 -26.28 -5.06
N LEU A 44 5.42 -27.06 -6.11
CA LEU A 44 4.25 -26.83 -6.97
C LEU A 44 2.96 -26.98 -6.17
N GLU A 45 2.83 -28.05 -5.39
CA GLU A 45 1.66 -28.32 -4.56
C GLU A 45 1.43 -27.22 -3.53
N ASP A 46 2.46 -26.88 -2.74
CA ASP A 46 2.39 -25.83 -1.72
C ASP A 46 1.99 -24.48 -2.32
N GLU A 47 2.57 -24.12 -3.48
CA GLU A 47 2.25 -22.88 -4.18
C GLU A 47 0.83 -22.88 -4.74
N LEU A 48 0.33 -24.01 -5.25
CA LEU A 48 -1.05 -24.10 -5.74
C LEU A 48 -2.06 -23.98 -4.61
N ILE A 49 -1.80 -24.60 -3.46
CA ILE A 49 -2.61 -24.47 -2.23
C ILE A 49 -2.64 -23.01 -1.77
N ARG A 50 -1.49 -22.33 -1.82
CA ARG A 50 -1.37 -20.93 -1.37
C ARG A 50 -2.01 -19.93 -2.33
N LEU A 51 -1.87 -20.13 -3.63
CA LEU A 51 -2.24 -19.15 -4.66
C LEU A 51 -3.64 -19.34 -5.22
N THR A 52 -4.20 -20.56 -5.17
CA THR A 52 -5.54 -20.88 -5.68
C THR A 52 -6.58 -20.77 -4.57
N LYS A 53 -7.62 -19.98 -4.79
CA LYS A 53 -8.74 -19.76 -3.86
C LYS A 53 -10.07 -20.11 -4.49
N GLU A 54 -11.05 -20.40 -3.63
CA GLU A 54 -12.45 -20.55 -4.04
C GLU A 54 -12.99 -19.23 -4.61
N GLY A 55 -13.91 -19.33 -5.56
CA GLY A 55 -14.49 -18.18 -6.26
C GLY A 55 -13.62 -17.57 -7.38
N MET A 56 -12.37 -18.00 -7.56
CA MET A 56 -11.55 -17.56 -8.69
C MET A 56 -12.12 -18.02 -10.03
N SER A 57 -12.09 -17.13 -11.01
CA SER A 57 -12.40 -17.43 -12.40
C SER A 57 -11.33 -18.34 -13.02
N VAL A 58 -11.68 -18.99 -14.13
CA VAL A 58 -10.74 -19.88 -14.86
C VAL A 58 -9.45 -19.14 -15.26
N PRO A 59 -9.49 -17.91 -15.82
CA PRO A 59 -8.27 -17.15 -16.14
C PRO A 59 -7.37 -16.90 -14.92
N GLU A 60 -7.96 -16.57 -13.77
CA GLU A 60 -7.20 -16.33 -12.54
C GLU A 60 -6.53 -17.60 -12.02
N LYS A 61 -7.22 -18.75 -12.09
CA LYS A 61 -6.63 -20.05 -11.73
C LYS A 61 -5.46 -20.42 -12.65
N VAL A 62 -5.59 -20.20 -13.95
CA VAL A 62 -4.50 -20.42 -14.92
C VAL A 62 -3.31 -19.50 -14.63
N PHE A 63 -3.56 -18.25 -14.23
CA PHE A 63 -2.52 -17.32 -13.82
C PHE A 63 -1.79 -17.81 -12.56
N ALA A 64 -2.52 -18.22 -11.53
CA ALA A 64 -1.96 -18.80 -10.29
C ALA A 64 -1.10 -20.03 -10.59
N TYR A 65 -1.58 -20.94 -11.45
CA TYR A 65 -0.83 -22.12 -11.87
C TYR A 65 0.49 -21.76 -12.57
N ASN A 66 0.46 -20.81 -13.51
CA ASN A 66 1.68 -20.38 -14.19
C ASN A 66 2.67 -19.69 -13.26
N ARG A 67 2.19 -18.98 -12.24
CA ARG A 67 3.02 -18.40 -11.18
C ARG A 67 3.68 -19.47 -10.33
N ALA A 68 2.93 -20.47 -9.88
CA ALA A 68 3.46 -21.61 -9.13
C ALA A 68 4.55 -22.36 -9.92
N LYS A 69 4.28 -22.65 -11.20
CA LYS A 69 5.26 -23.22 -12.14
C LYS A 69 6.51 -22.34 -12.30
N GLY A 70 6.35 -21.02 -12.29
CA GLY A 70 7.46 -20.07 -12.30
C GLY A 70 8.36 -20.21 -11.08
N ASN A 71 7.80 -20.38 -9.89
CA ASN A 71 8.58 -20.56 -8.65
C ASN A 71 9.37 -21.87 -8.68
N VAL A 72 8.78 -22.96 -9.20
CA VAL A 72 9.48 -24.24 -9.41
C VAL A 72 10.65 -24.08 -10.39
N ALA A 73 10.46 -23.32 -11.47
CA ALA A 73 11.53 -23.04 -12.42
C ALA A 73 12.69 -22.28 -11.77
N VAL A 74 12.40 -21.31 -10.89
CA VAL A 74 13.41 -20.58 -10.11
C VAL A 74 14.16 -21.52 -9.15
N LEU A 75 13.45 -22.37 -8.40
CA LEU A 75 14.06 -23.37 -7.50
C LEU A 75 15.00 -24.31 -8.26
N CYS A 76 14.60 -24.74 -9.46
CA CYS A 76 15.39 -25.61 -10.32
C CYS A 76 16.49 -24.88 -11.11
N ASN A 77 16.65 -23.56 -10.91
CA ASN A 77 17.57 -22.68 -11.65
C ASN A 77 17.38 -22.74 -13.18
N HIS A 78 16.14 -22.90 -13.65
CA HIS A 78 15.81 -22.86 -15.07
C HIS A 78 15.78 -21.41 -15.56
N GLN A 79 16.90 -20.95 -16.06
CA GLN A 79 17.05 -19.60 -16.60
C GLN A 79 16.90 -19.59 -18.12
N ARG A 80 16.45 -18.45 -18.66
CA ARG A 80 16.39 -18.20 -20.11
C ARG A 80 17.18 -16.94 -20.42
N THR A 81 17.82 -16.92 -21.57
CA THR A 81 18.43 -15.69 -22.10
C THR A 81 17.33 -14.74 -22.55
N PHE A 82 17.52 -13.44 -22.30
CA PHE A 82 16.60 -12.43 -22.78
C PHE A 82 16.74 -12.25 -24.29
N SER A 83 15.62 -12.03 -25.00
CA SER A 83 15.67 -11.63 -26.40
C SER A 83 16.25 -10.23 -26.53
N LYS A 84 16.87 -9.91 -27.67
CA LYS A 84 17.37 -8.56 -27.97
C LYS A 84 16.27 -7.48 -27.91
N SER A 85 15.00 -7.87 -28.07
CA SER A 85 13.84 -6.98 -28.04
C SER A 85 13.20 -6.81 -26.65
N PHE A 86 13.66 -7.56 -25.64
CA PHE A 86 13.04 -7.58 -24.30
C PHE A 86 12.94 -6.18 -23.67
N ASN A 87 14.04 -5.42 -23.70
CA ASN A 87 14.08 -4.07 -23.13
C ASN A 87 13.07 -3.14 -23.81
N ARG A 88 12.98 -3.19 -25.15
CA ARG A 88 12.01 -2.39 -25.90
C ARG A 88 10.56 -2.73 -25.51
N SER A 89 10.23 -4.00 -25.33
CA SER A 89 8.90 -4.40 -24.87
C SER A 89 8.60 -3.92 -23.45
N MET A 90 9.59 -3.98 -22.56
CA MET A 90 9.47 -3.48 -21.18
C MET A 90 9.26 -1.96 -21.13
N ASP A 91 9.96 -1.20 -21.97
CA ASP A 91 9.81 0.26 -22.05
C ASP A 91 8.40 0.67 -22.51
N ILE A 92 7.83 -0.06 -23.48
CA ILE A 92 6.46 0.16 -23.95
C ILE A 92 5.47 -0.13 -22.81
N LEU A 93 5.64 -1.23 -22.08
CA LEU A 93 4.77 -1.57 -20.96
C LEU A 93 4.87 -0.54 -19.83
N LYS A 94 6.07 -0.08 -19.50
CA LYS A 94 6.31 0.96 -18.51
C LYS A 94 5.63 2.27 -18.89
N THR A 95 5.74 2.68 -20.15
CA THR A 95 5.08 3.88 -20.67
C THR A 95 3.56 3.79 -20.54
N LYS A 96 2.97 2.62 -20.86
CA LYS A 96 1.53 2.38 -20.70
C LYS A 96 1.11 2.41 -19.23
N MET A 97 1.89 1.81 -18.34
CA MET A 97 1.66 1.83 -16.90
C MET A 97 1.68 3.26 -16.36
N ASP A 98 2.68 4.06 -16.73
CA ASP A 98 2.78 5.46 -16.31
C ASP A 98 1.59 6.30 -16.79
N ALA A 99 1.10 6.05 -18.00
CA ALA A 99 -0.11 6.70 -18.52
C ALA A 99 -1.36 6.33 -17.71
N LEU A 100 -1.54 5.04 -17.36
CA LEU A 100 -2.66 4.58 -16.53
C LEU A 100 -2.60 5.16 -15.12
N VAL A 101 -1.41 5.20 -14.51
CA VAL A 101 -1.21 5.80 -13.17
C VAL A 101 -1.59 7.29 -13.19
N ARG A 102 -1.20 8.03 -14.23
CA ARG A 102 -1.61 9.44 -14.39
C ARG A 102 -3.12 9.60 -14.47
N GLN A 103 -3.82 8.73 -15.22
CA GLN A 103 -5.28 8.77 -15.30
C GLN A 103 -5.93 8.53 -13.93
N ILE A 104 -5.45 7.55 -13.17
CA ILE A 104 -5.94 7.29 -11.81
C ILE A 104 -5.75 8.51 -10.92
N THR A 105 -4.60 9.18 -10.99
CA THR A 105 -4.34 10.36 -10.15
C THR A 105 -5.23 11.56 -10.50
N GLU A 106 -5.57 11.77 -11.78
CA GLU A 106 -6.49 12.84 -12.17
C GLU A 106 -7.92 12.52 -11.73
N LEU A 107 -8.39 11.28 -11.92
CA LEU A 107 -9.71 10.86 -11.44
C LEU A 107 -9.85 11.00 -9.91
N ASP A 108 -8.81 10.68 -9.14
CA ASP A 108 -8.84 10.86 -7.68
C ASP A 108 -8.98 12.34 -7.27
N LYS A 109 -8.33 13.25 -8.00
CA LYS A 109 -8.50 14.71 -7.78
C LYS A 109 -9.92 15.16 -8.07
N GLU A 110 -10.51 14.69 -9.17
CA GLU A 110 -11.88 15.01 -9.55
C GLU A 110 -12.88 14.52 -8.50
N VAL A 111 -12.73 13.28 -8.03
CA VAL A 111 -13.57 12.71 -6.97
C VAL A 111 -13.46 13.53 -5.67
N LYS A 112 -12.24 13.96 -5.29
CA LYS A 112 -12.04 14.83 -4.12
C LYS A 112 -12.70 16.19 -4.28
N ALA A 113 -12.58 16.81 -5.45
CA ALA A 113 -13.20 18.10 -5.75
C ALA A 113 -14.74 17.99 -5.68
N ALA A 114 -15.31 16.95 -6.30
CA ALA A 114 -16.75 16.68 -6.26
C ALA A 114 -17.24 16.49 -4.82
N LYS A 115 -16.56 15.67 -4.02
CA LYS A 115 -16.91 15.47 -2.59
C LYS A 115 -16.90 16.79 -1.80
N LYS A 116 -15.87 17.63 -1.98
CA LYS A 116 -15.79 18.94 -1.31
C LYS A 116 -16.93 19.86 -1.72
N GLN A 117 -17.31 19.85 -2.99
CA GLN A 117 -18.44 20.62 -3.49
C GLN A 117 -19.76 20.14 -2.88
N THR A 118 -19.99 18.83 -2.84
CA THR A 118 -21.18 18.23 -2.21
C THR A 118 -21.28 18.59 -0.73
N GLN A 119 -20.18 18.49 0.03
CA GLN A 119 -20.15 18.88 1.44
C GLN A 119 -20.49 20.36 1.62
N THR A 120 -19.90 21.24 0.80
CA THR A 120 -20.17 22.68 0.87
C THR A 120 -21.64 23.01 0.57
N VAL A 121 -22.28 22.25 -0.33
CA VAL A 121 -23.70 22.41 -0.63
C VAL A 121 -24.56 21.95 0.55
N ALA A 122 -24.27 20.78 1.12
CA ALA A 122 -24.97 20.27 2.30
C ALA A 122 -24.89 21.24 3.49
N ASP A 123 -23.68 21.73 3.81
CA ASP A 123 -23.47 22.69 4.91
C ASP A 123 -24.26 23.99 4.70
N LYS A 124 -24.37 24.45 3.43
CA LYS A 124 -25.14 25.64 3.06
C LYS A 124 -26.64 25.41 3.17
N GLU A 125 -27.14 24.23 2.82
CA GLU A 125 -28.56 23.91 2.93
C GLU A 125 -29.00 23.80 4.40
N GLU A 126 -28.22 23.14 5.24
CA GLU A 126 -28.50 23.05 6.68
C GLU A 126 -28.51 24.45 7.32
N SER A 127 -27.55 25.31 6.94
CA SER A 127 -27.46 26.69 7.44
C SER A 127 -28.65 27.58 7.02
N LYS A 128 -29.40 27.24 5.95
CA LYS A 128 -30.58 28.04 5.54
C LYS A 128 -31.75 27.89 6.50
N LEU A 129 -31.84 26.77 7.22
CA LEU A 129 -32.94 26.48 8.12
C LEU A 129 -32.73 27.06 9.53
N ILE A 130 -31.51 27.54 9.84
CA ILE A 130 -31.11 27.92 11.20
C ILE A 130 -30.55 29.35 11.23
N ALA A 131 -31.20 30.25 11.99
CA ALA A 131 -30.76 31.62 12.16
C ALA A 131 -29.64 31.77 13.21
N LEU A 132 -28.37 31.59 12.80
CA LEU A 132 -27.19 31.62 13.69
C LEU A 132 -26.89 33.01 14.30
N GLY A 133 -27.42 34.09 13.74
CA GLY A 133 -27.10 35.45 14.17
C GLY A 133 -27.56 35.76 15.60
N THR A 134 -28.77 35.32 15.98
CA THR A 134 -29.38 35.64 17.27
C THR A 134 -28.62 34.96 18.42
N SER A 135 -28.29 33.68 18.27
CA SER A 135 -27.51 32.95 19.27
C SER A 135 -26.12 33.54 19.44
N LYS A 136 -25.44 33.80 18.34
CA LYS A 136 -24.10 34.40 18.33
C LYS A 136 -24.01 35.76 19.01
N LEU A 137 -25.05 36.59 18.90
CA LEU A 137 -25.04 37.96 19.42
C LEU A 137 -25.50 38.10 20.86
N ASN A 138 -26.38 37.19 21.31
CA ASN A 138 -27.16 37.37 22.55
C ASN A 138 -27.08 36.20 23.52
N TYR A 139 -26.79 34.98 23.07
CA TYR A 139 -26.87 33.77 23.90
C TYR A 139 -25.51 33.09 24.12
N LEU A 140 -24.46 33.53 23.45
CA LEU A 140 -23.11 32.99 23.60
C LEU A 140 -22.21 34.02 24.29
N ASP A 141 -21.46 33.60 25.31
CA ASP A 141 -20.42 34.44 25.91
C ASP A 141 -19.28 34.64 24.88
N PRO A 142 -19.03 35.89 24.44
CA PRO A 142 -18.04 36.17 23.40
C PRO A 142 -16.62 35.78 23.80
N ARG A 143 -16.30 35.68 25.11
CA ARG A 143 -14.98 35.26 25.59
C ARG A 143 -14.65 33.82 25.20
N ILE A 144 -15.66 32.95 25.10
CA ILE A 144 -15.49 31.56 24.64
C ILE A 144 -14.96 31.56 23.19
N SER A 145 -15.59 32.35 22.31
CA SER A 145 -15.17 32.45 20.91
C SER A 145 -13.81 33.14 20.77
N VAL A 146 -13.53 34.17 21.56
CA VAL A 146 -12.21 34.84 21.56
C VAL A 146 -11.11 33.90 22.01
N ALA A 147 -11.32 33.15 23.07
CA ALA A 147 -10.35 32.18 23.59
C ALA A 147 -10.06 31.09 22.57
N TRP A 148 -11.09 30.55 21.91
CA TRP A 148 -10.94 29.60 20.82
C TRP A 148 -10.13 30.19 19.65
N CYS A 149 -10.43 31.43 19.24
CA CYS A 149 -9.66 32.09 18.18
C CYS A 149 -8.17 32.25 18.55
N LYS A 150 -7.87 32.68 19.78
CA LYS A 150 -6.48 32.83 20.26
C LYS A 150 -5.77 31.48 20.38
N LYS A 151 -6.48 30.45 20.82
CA LYS A 151 -5.93 29.09 21.00
C LYS A 151 -5.54 28.42 19.68
N TRP A 152 -6.28 28.69 18.60
CA TRP A 152 -6.09 28.04 17.29
C TRP A 152 -5.58 28.98 16.20
N ASP A 153 -5.09 30.17 16.57
CA ASP A 153 -4.59 31.20 15.65
C ASP A 153 -5.59 31.55 14.53
N VAL A 154 -6.88 31.60 14.88
CA VAL A 154 -7.94 31.97 13.94
C VAL A 154 -8.18 33.48 14.00
N PRO A 155 -8.09 34.20 12.87
CA PRO A 155 -8.32 35.64 12.87
C PRO A 155 -9.75 35.98 13.31
N ILE A 156 -9.89 36.85 14.32
CA ILE A 156 -11.18 37.14 14.96
C ILE A 156 -12.19 37.76 13.98
N GLU A 157 -11.73 38.41 12.92
CA GLU A 157 -12.56 38.95 11.85
C GLU A 157 -13.27 37.90 10.99
N LYS A 158 -12.81 36.64 11.03
CA LYS A 158 -13.51 35.51 10.40
C LYS A 158 -14.73 35.08 11.22
N ILE A 159 -14.72 35.35 12.52
CA ILE A 159 -15.84 35.04 13.41
C ILE A 159 -16.73 36.27 13.58
N TYR A 160 -16.20 37.40 14.03
CA TYR A 160 -16.99 38.61 14.26
C TYR A 160 -16.76 39.65 13.17
N ASN A 161 -17.85 40.17 12.61
CA ASN A 161 -17.80 41.33 11.72
C ASN A 161 -17.41 42.61 12.48
N LYS A 162 -17.19 43.73 11.78
CA LYS A 162 -16.71 44.98 12.39
C LYS A 162 -17.56 45.43 13.60
N SER A 163 -18.88 45.52 13.41
CA SER A 163 -19.81 45.95 14.47
C SER A 163 -19.82 44.99 15.67
N GLN A 164 -19.72 43.68 15.42
CA GLN A 164 -19.64 42.68 16.48
C GLN A 164 -18.34 42.78 17.28
N ARG A 165 -17.21 43.05 16.61
CA ARG A 165 -15.93 43.28 17.29
C ARG A 165 -15.98 44.54 18.15
N ASP A 166 -16.64 45.59 17.70
CA ASP A 166 -16.83 46.80 18.49
C ASP A 166 -17.70 46.51 19.73
N LYS A 167 -18.80 45.76 19.58
CA LYS A 167 -19.68 45.34 20.70
C LYS A 167 -18.94 44.46 21.73
N PHE A 168 -18.11 43.54 21.25
CA PHE A 168 -17.41 42.56 22.09
C PHE A 168 -15.95 42.92 22.36
N ARG A 169 -15.57 44.20 22.20
CA ARG A 169 -14.20 44.66 22.41
C ARG A 169 -13.67 44.31 23.79
N TRP A 170 -14.51 44.47 24.81
CA TRP A 170 -14.20 44.08 26.19
C TRP A 170 -13.76 42.61 26.30
N ALA A 171 -14.42 41.69 25.59
CA ALA A 171 -14.09 40.27 25.61
C ALA A 171 -12.80 39.96 24.85
N ILE A 172 -12.57 40.65 23.72
CA ILE A 172 -11.38 40.49 22.88
C ILE A 172 -10.11 40.87 23.66
N GLU A 173 -10.17 41.94 24.44
CA GLU A 173 -9.06 42.47 25.22
C GLU A 173 -8.74 41.58 26.44
N ILE A 174 -9.76 41.09 27.15
CA ILE A 174 -9.55 40.41 28.44
C ILE A 174 -9.39 38.89 28.35
N ALA A 175 -10.00 38.22 27.36
CA ALA A 175 -10.02 36.76 27.33
C ALA A 175 -8.68 36.20 26.85
N GLY A 176 -8.03 35.36 27.66
CA GLY A 176 -6.88 34.55 27.26
C GLY A 176 -7.28 33.29 26.49
N PRO A 177 -6.31 32.55 25.91
CA PRO A 177 -6.57 31.31 25.16
C PRO A 177 -7.11 30.16 26.02
N ASP A 178 -6.89 30.22 27.33
CA ASP A 178 -7.29 29.17 28.29
C ASP A 178 -8.57 29.51 29.05
N TYR A 179 -9.33 30.51 28.60
CA TYR A 179 -10.60 30.87 29.22
C TYR A 179 -11.61 29.70 29.16
N VAL A 180 -12.21 29.41 30.31
CA VAL A 180 -13.32 28.47 30.50
C VAL A 180 -14.46 29.25 31.17
N PHE A 181 -15.68 29.09 30.68
CA PHE A 181 -16.87 29.78 31.18
C PHE A 181 -17.27 29.33 32.58
#